data_AF-A0A0D8LAT4-F1
#
_entry.id   AF-A0A0D8LAT4-F1
#
_cell.length_a   1.000
_cell.length_b   1.000
_cell.length_c   1.000
_cell.angle_alpha   90.00
_cell.angle_beta   90.00
_cell.angle_gamma   90.00
#
_symmetry.space_group_name_H-M   'P 1'
#
loop_
_entity.id
_entity.type
_entity.pdbx_description
1 polymer ?
#
loop_
_entity_poly.entity_id
_entity_poly.type
_entity_poly.pdbx_seq_one_letter_code
_entity_poly.pdbx_strand_id
1 'polypeptide(L)'
;MSLVVAGDIDKQHILSLLKTKLTMLPVRKDPPEMIDYSVPLPEHWRAAFVHEDEIRTPAVEISFFSPYQDDYSLTRYKDDLVNQIMTRLINIRLQYLEKENDEFISTANYYSSATGRETIQSVFSLQLSDEKYDEATLSIFNFLAAAEQQGFTQAELDEELERLTRLNEKQKDKTIYSIDLAADMMTAAASHQLLAGQNDKFLLNRYYLKNITLADVNSAFHTMTAVKSRLVMITHPEKIQPQVMDTATLEKNWIESHRLPQKKWDPAAEQITELPDINVTAGSVKLIRTVEEYNIREYQLSNGSRLIYQYNNDNPGKVFFKALTPGGLRSVPDDDYHALRIAVSLTDETGFGRYPLSALQAVFNKARW
;
A
#
# COMPACT_ATOMS: atom_id res chain seq x y z
N MET A 1 16.20 -1.44 28.97
CA MET A 1 16.65 -0.21 28.29
C MET A 1 17.55 -0.65 27.15
N SER A 2 17.31 -0.10 25.96
CA SER A 2 18.14 -0.34 24.79
C SER A 2 18.77 1.00 24.36
N LEU A 3 20.04 0.98 23.98
CA LEU A 3 20.73 2.13 23.40
C LEU A 3 21.21 1.74 22.01
N VAL A 4 20.85 2.56 21.03
CA VAL A 4 21.25 2.39 19.63
C VAL A 4 22.25 3.48 19.27
N VAL A 5 23.37 3.09 18.65
CA VAL A 5 24.38 4.00 18.12
C VAL A 5 24.69 3.57 16.69
N ALA A 6 24.43 4.45 15.72
CA ALA A 6 24.66 4.20 14.30
C ALA A 6 25.33 5.41 13.65
N GLY A 7 26.33 5.16 12.80
CA GLY A 7 27.13 6.21 12.17
C GLY A 7 28.55 5.76 11.90
N ASP A 8 29.40 6.72 11.51
CA ASP A 8 30.84 6.55 11.48
C ASP A 8 31.40 6.65 12.90
N ILE A 9 31.60 5.51 13.55
CA ILE A 9 31.97 5.42 14.97
C ILE A 9 33.17 4.49 15.19
N ASP A 10 34.02 4.86 16.14
CA ASP A 10 34.95 3.89 16.74
C ASP A 10 34.20 3.02 17.76
N LYS A 11 33.92 1.78 17.35
CA LYS A 11 33.26 0.77 18.18
C LYS A 11 33.93 0.59 19.55
N GLN A 12 35.25 0.58 19.63
CA GLN A 12 35.96 0.36 20.89
C GLN A 12 35.80 1.56 21.83
N HIS A 13 35.91 2.77 21.28
CA HIS A 13 35.68 4.01 22.03
C HIS A 13 34.27 4.07 22.60
N ILE A 14 33.24 3.82 21.77
CA ILE A 14 31.84 3.83 22.21
C ILE A 14 31.60 2.78 23.29
N LEU A 15 32.06 1.54 23.12
CA LEU A 15 31.89 0.50 24.14
C LEU A 15 32.56 0.87 25.48
N SER A 16 33.73 1.51 25.44
CA SER A 16 34.40 2.02 26.64
C SER A 16 33.59 3.12 27.34
N LEU A 17 33.05 4.06 26.57
CA LEU A 17 32.19 5.13 27.08
C LEU A 17 30.92 4.57 27.73
N LEU A 18 30.25 3.61 27.07
CA LEU A 18 29.05 2.97 27.60
C LEU A 18 29.32 2.21 28.89
N LYS A 19 30.41 1.44 28.95
CA LYS A 19 30.82 0.76 30.19
C LYS A 19 31.05 1.77 31.31
N THR A 20 31.74 2.87 31.04
CA THR A 20 32.03 3.90 32.06
C THR A 20 30.78 4.60 32.56
N LYS A 21 29.82 4.89 31.67
CA LYS A 21 28.63 5.70 31.99
C LYS A 21 27.46 4.88 32.52
N LEU A 22 27.27 3.64 32.06
CA LEU A 22 26.08 2.83 32.37
C LEU A 22 26.28 1.83 33.52
N THR A 23 27.53 1.47 33.87
CA THR A 23 27.78 0.56 35.01
C THR A 23 27.39 1.15 36.37
N MET A 24 27.21 2.46 36.47
CA MET A 24 26.74 3.13 37.69
C MET A 24 25.22 3.02 37.88
N LEU A 25 24.47 2.51 36.90
CA LEU A 25 23.02 2.39 37.01
C LEU A 25 22.66 1.16 37.87
N PRO A 26 21.86 1.32 38.94
CA PRO A 26 21.43 0.19 39.75
C PRO A 26 20.57 -0.75 38.92
N VAL A 27 20.87 -2.05 39.00
CA VAL A 27 20.03 -3.09 38.39
C VAL A 27 18.72 -3.14 39.17
N ARG A 28 17.61 -2.81 38.50
CA ARG A 28 16.27 -2.97 39.07
C ARG A 28 16.02 -4.47 39.26
N LYS A 29 15.76 -4.89 40.50
CA LYS A 29 15.52 -6.30 40.86
C LYS A 29 14.08 -6.73 40.63
N ASP A 30 13.15 -5.78 40.65
CA ASP A 30 11.72 -6.06 40.52
C ASP A 30 11.26 -5.72 39.09
N PRO A 31 10.94 -6.72 38.25
CA PRO A 31 10.33 -6.46 36.96
C PRO A 31 8.99 -5.74 37.17
N PRO A 32 8.61 -4.81 36.27
CA PRO A 32 7.26 -4.25 36.30
C PRO A 32 6.22 -5.37 36.12
N GLU A 33 5.05 -5.17 36.71
CA GLU A 33 3.91 -6.07 36.48
C GLU A 33 3.62 -6.16 34.97
N MET A 34 3.50 -7.38 34.46
CA MET A 34 3.13 -7.59 33.07
C MET A 34 1.62 -7.41 32.93
N ILE A 35 1.22 -6.43 32.12
CA ILE A 35 -0.18 -6.20 31.76
C ILE A 35 -0.49 -7.11 30.58
N ASP A 36 -1.59 -7.86 30.68
CA ASP A 36 -2.14 -8.65 29.57
C ASP A 36 -2.81 -7.71 28.56
N TYR A 37 -2.26 -7.66 27.35
CA TYR A 37 -2.77 -6.87 26.22
C TYR A 37 -3.38 -7.78 25.13
N SER A 38 -3.71 -9.03 25.47
CA SER A 38 -4.31 -9.96 24.52
C SER A 38 -5.69 -9.46 24.07
N VAL A 39 -5.97 -9.66 22.78
CA VAL A 39 -7.26 -9.33 22.17
C VAL A 39 -8.07 -10.62 22.08
N PRO A 40 -9.28 -10.71 22.67
CA PRO A 40 -10.12 -11.90 22.54
C PRO A 40 -10.46 -12.20 21.08
N LEU A 41 -10.34 -13.48 20.69
CA LEU A 41 -10.64 -13.97 19.33
C LEU A 41 -11.86 -14.90 19.32
N PRO A 42 -13.09 -14.36 19.53
CA PRO A 42 -14.30 -15.18 19.52
C PRO A 42 -14.55 -15.82 18.14
N GLU A 43 -14.90 -17.10 18.09
CA GLU A 43 -15.14 -17.82 16.82
C GLU A 43 -16.55 -17.57 16.23
N HIS A 44 -16.94 -16.32 16.01
CA HIS A 44 -18.19 -15.94 15.35
C HIS A 44 -18.12 -14.53 14.75
N TRP A 45 -19.11 -14.17 13.92
CA TRP A 45 -19.31 -12.80 13.47
C TRP A 45 -19.70 -11.88 14.60
N ARG A 46 -18.98 -10.77 14.71
CA ARG A 46 -19.39 -9.59 15.46
C ARG A 46 -19.88 -8.52 14.49
N ALA A 47 -20.76 -7.67 14.98
CA ALA A 47 -21.17 -6.44 14.29
C ALA A 47 -20.92 -5.27 15.23
N ALA A 48 -20.36 -4.18 14.72
CA ALA A 48 -20.18 -2.93 15.45
C ALA A 48 -20.69 -1.77 14.62
N PHE A 49 -21.27 -0.80 15.30
CA PHE A 49 -21.69 0.46 14.73
C PHE A 49 -20.94 1.59 15.44
N VAL A 50 -20.28 2.43 14.65
CA VAL A 50 -19.53 3.58 15.13
C VAL A 50 -20.12 4.82 14.48
N HIS A 51 -20.60 5.73 15.31
CA HIS A 51 -20.92 7.08 14.88
C HIS A 51 -19.73 7.99 15.14
N GLU A 52 -19.36 8.80 14.15
CA GLU A 52 -18.30 9.79 14.25
C GLU A 52 -18.80 11.12 13.65
N ASP A 53 -18.96 12.14 14.51
CA ASP A 53 -19.51 13.47 14.15
C ASP A 53 -18.64 14.18 13.09
N GLU A 54 -17.33 13.87 13.00
CA GLU A 54 -16.40 14.52 12.07
C GLU A 54 -16.25 13.81 10.71
N ILE A 55 -16.75 12.58 10.57
CA ILE A 55 -16.69 11.83 9.31
C ILE A 55 -17.91 12.19 8.45
N ARG A 56 -17.67 12.42 7.15
CA ARG A 56 -18.74 12.73 6.18
C ARG A 56 -19.03 11.58 5.21
N THR A 57 -18.15 10.60 5.16
CA THR A 57 -18.23 9.46 4.25
C THR A 57 -18.56 8.21 5.05
N PRO A 58 -19.72 7.59 4.85
CA PRO A 58 -20.04 6.32 5.47
C PRO A 58 -19.04 5.23 5.03
N ALA A 59 -18.81 4.24 5.88
CA ALA A 59 -17.85 3.17 5.59
C ALA A 59 -18.30 1.81 6.14
N VAL A 60 -17.85 0.75 5.47
CA VAL A 60 -17.97 -0.65 5.91
C VAL A 60 -16.58 -1.25 5.99
N GLU A 61 -16.26 -1.84 7.14
CA GLU A 61 -15.03 -2.61 7.33
C GLU A 61 -15.33 -4.04 7.71
N ILE A 62 -14.78 -5.00 6.96
CA ILE A 62 -14.86 -6.42 7.26
C ILE A 62 -13.48 -6.89 7.71
N SER A 63 -13.40 -7.32 8.96
CA SER A 63 -12.14 -7.71 9.61
C SER A 63 -12.09 -9.19 9.91
N PHE A 64 -10.91 -9.77 9.72
CA PHE A 64 -10.52 -11.13 10.04
C PHE A 64 -9.38 -11.07 11.06
N PHE A 65 -9.59 -11.65 12.25
CA PHE A 65 -8.60 -11.61 13.32
C PHE A 65 -7.93 -12.97 13.49
N SER A 66 -6.60 -12.98 13.45
CA SER A 66 -5.76 -14.17 13.64
C SER A 66 -4.75 -13.95 14.76
N PRO A 67 -4.33 -15.03 15.45
CA PRO A 67 -3.24 -14.92 16.41
C PRO A 67 -1.93 -14.58 15.69
N TYR A 68 -1.07 -13.83 16.37
CA TYR A 68 0.29 -13.56 15.95
C TYR A 68 1.28 -13.97 17.02
N GLN A 69 2.35 -14.60 16.58
CA GLN A 69 3.51 -14.89 17.40
C GLN A 69 4.75 -14.53 16.61
N ASP A 70 5.75 -14.04 17.32
CA ASP A 70 7.06 -13.77 16.73
C ASP A 70 7.63 -15.08 16.17
N ASP A 71 7.96 -15.07 14.87
CA ASP A 71 8.71 -16.12 14.21
C ASP A 71 9.85 -15.47 13.43
N TYR A 72 11.08 -15.90 13.68
CA TYR A 72 12.28 -15.38 13.06
C TYR A 72 12.89 -16.37 12.06
N SER A 73 12.09 -17.33 11.59
CA SER A 73 12.49 -18.35 10.63
C SER A 73 12.53 -17.84 9.19
N LEU A 74 13.26 -18.58 8.35
CA LEU A 74 13.25 -18.40 6.90
C LEU A 74 11.86 -18.72 6.29
N THR A 75 11.09 -19.60 6.93
CA THR A 75 9.70 -19.87 6.53
C THR A 75 8.85 -18.61 6.73
N ARG A 76 8.95 -17.96 7.90
CA ARG A 76 8.23 -16.70 8.15
C ARG A 76 8.59 -15.62 7.14
N TYR A 77 9.87 -15.49 6.79
CA TYR A 77 10.30 -14.53 5.77
C TYR A 77 9.61 -14.79 4.42
N LYS A 78 9.50 -16.06 4.01
CA LYS A 78 8.75 -16.44 2.80
C LYS A 78 7.28 -16.05 2.95
N ASP A 79 6.66 -16.36 4.09
CA ASP A 79 5.23 -16.10 4.33
C ASP A 79 4.92 -14.59 4.31
N ASP A 80 5.81 -13.75 4.85
CA ASP A 80 5.67 -12.30 4.79
C ASP A 80 5.75 -11.78 3.33
N LEU A 81 6.63 -12.33 2.49
CA LEU A 81 6.67 -12.02 1.05
C LEU A 81 5.41 -12.51 0.32
N VAL A 82 4.92 -13.70 0.65
CA VAL A 82 3.67 -14.23 0.09
C VAL A 82 2.49 -13.35 0.48
N ASN A 83 2.41 -12.90 1.74
CA ASN A 83 1.38 -11.98 2.22
C ASN A 83 1.47 -10.61 1.53
N GLN A 84 2.68 -10.11 1.24
CA GLN A 84 2.87 -8.88 0.47
C GLN A 84 2.32 -9.03 -0.96
N ILE A 85 2.63 -10.13 -1.64
CA ILE A 85 2.11 -10.43 -2.98
C ILE A 85 0.59 -10.54 -2.94
N MET A 86 0.05 -11.37 -2.04
CA MET A 86 -1.39 -11.55 -1.85
C MET A 86 -2.11 -10.22 -1.63
N THR A 87 -1.58 -9.37 -0.73
CA THR A 87 -2.14 -8.04 -0.43
C THR A 87 -2.22 -7.19 -1.70
N ARG A 88 -1.17 -7.21 -2.53
CA ARG A 88 -1.17 -6.48 -3.80
C ARG A 88 -2.21 -7.03 -4.78
N LEU A 89 -2.31 -8.35 -4.92
CA LEU A 89 -3.27 -8.96 -5.83
C LEU A 89 -4.71 -8.69 -5.41
N ILE A 90 -5.02 -8.78 -4.10
CA ILE A 90 -6.33 -8.40 -3.55
C ILE A 90 -6.67 -6.96 -3.93
N ASN A 91 -5.75 -6.01 -3.68
CA ASN A 91 -6.00 -4.60 -3.97
C ASN A 91 -6.16 -4.32 -5.48
N ILE A 92 -5.45 -5.03 -6.36
CA ILE A 92 -5.69 -4.94 -7.80
C ILE A 92 -7.12 -5.36 -8.13
N ARG A 93 -7.61 -6.47 -7.55
CA ARG A 93 -8.99 -6.92 -7.79
C ARG A 93 -10.04 -5.98 -7.17
N LEU A 94 -9.76 -5.38 -6.02
CA LEU A 94 -10.66 -4.42 -5.38
C LEU A 94 -10.89 -3.16 -6.23
N GLN A 95 -9.93 -2.76 -7.08
CA GLN A 95 -10.15 -1.68 -8.04
C GLN A 95 -11.26 -2.00 -9.06
N TYR A 96 -11.41 -3.27 -9.44
CA TYR A 96 -12.52 -3.70 -10.29
C TYR A 96 -13.83 -3.74 -9.53
N LEU A 97 -13.81 -4.16 -8.25
CA LEU A 97 -14.99 -4.13 -7.39
C LEU A 97 -15.50 -2.69 -7.22
N GLU A 98 -14.60 -1.73 -6.96
CA GLU A 98 -14.89 -0.30 -6.88
C GLU A 98 -15.56 0.18 -8.17
N LYS A 99 -14.98 -0.15 -9.33
CA LYS A 99 -15.54 0.24 -10.63
C LYS A 99 -16.89 -0.41 -10.95
N GLU A 100 -17.10 -1.67 -10.59
CA GLU A 100 -18.37 -2.37 -10.82
C GLU A 100 -19.51 -1.87 -9.94
N ASN A 101 -19.19 -1.16 -8.85
CA ASN A 101 -20.15 -0.68 -7.84
C ASN A 101 -19.96 0.83 -7.56
N ASP A 102 -19.51 1.59 -8.56
CA ASP A 102 -19.14 3.01 -8.44
C ASP A 102 -20.34 3.91 -8.04
N GLU A 103 -21.56 3.42 -8.25
CA GLU A 103 -22.80 4.06 -7.82
C GLU A 103 -22.92 4.20 -6.28
N PHE A 104 -22.23 3.37 -5.49
CA PHE A 104 -22.27 3.43 -4.03
C PHE A 104 -20.93 3.18 -3.32
N ILE A 105 -19.91 2.64 -4.00
CA ILE A 105 -18.55 2.47 -3.47
C ILE A 105 -17.66 3.57 -4.05
N SER A 106 -17.09 4.39 -3.18
CA SER A 106 -16.11 5.42 -3.56
C SER A 106 -14.68 4.89 -3.57
N THR A 107 -14.30 4.07 -2.58
CA THR A 107 -12.98 3.45 -2.53
C THR A 107 -13.06 2.05 -1.93
N ALA A 108 -12.23 1.13 -2.45
CA ALA A 108 -12.10 -0.22 -1.90
C ALA A 108 -10.65 -0.59 -1.65
N ASN A 109 -10.30 -0.96 -0.40
CA ASN A 109 -8.93 -1.28 -0.02
C ASN A 109 -8.84 -2.48 0.91
N TYR A 110 -7.72 -3.19 0.84
CA TYR A 110 -7.34 -4.25 1.77
C TYR A 110 -5.99 -3.97 2.42
N TYR A 111 -5.91 -4.13 3.72
CA TYR A 111 -4.67 -4.09 4.47
C TYR A 111 -4.68 -5.08 5.62
N SER A 112 -3.49 -5.41 6.12
CA SER A 112 -3.33 -6.25 7.31
C SER A 112 -2.31 -5.62 8.23
N SER A 113 -2.60 -5.61 9.52
CA SER A 113 -1.75 -4.97 10.52
C SER A 113 -1.83 -5.66 11.87
N ALA A 114 -0.79 -5.50 12.69
CA ALA A 114 -0.82 -5.99 14.06
C ALA A 114 -1.76 -5.11 14.90
N THR A 115 -2.71 -5.74 15.60
CA THR A 115 -3.59 -5.12 16.58
C THR A 115 -3.15 -5.60 17.96
N GLY A 116 -2.23 -4.87 18.58
CA GLY A 116 -1.52 -5.36 19.76
C GLY A 116 -0.38 -6.32 19.40
N ARG A 117 0.14 -7.04 20.39
CA ARG A 117 1.34 -7.89 20.24
C ARG A 117 1.05 -9.29 19.71
N GLU A 118 -0.18 -9.78 19.87
CA GLU A 118 -0.51 -11.19 19.67
C GLU A 118 -1.66 -11.39 18.68
N THR A 119 -2.03 -10.34 17.93
CA THR A 119 -3.17 -10.40 17.02
C THR A 119 -2.86 -9.62 15.74
N ILE A 120 -3.21 -10.22 14.61
CA ILE A 120 -3.22 -9.58 13.31
C ILE A 120 -4.68 -9.38 12.91
N GLN A 121 -4.96 -8.19 12.40
CA GLN A 121 -6.25 -7.83 11.83
C GLN A 121 -6.07 -7.58 10.33
N SER A 122 -6.73 -8.40 9.52
CA SER A 122 -6.85 -8.22 8.07
C SER A 122 -8.19 -7.55 7.78
N VAL A 123 -8.16 -6.40 7.13
CA VAL A 123 -9.31 -5.50 6.95
C VAL A 123 -9.57 -5.27 5.47
N PHE A 124 -10.82 -5.49 5.06
CA PHE A 124 -11.38 -4.97 3.82
C PHE A 124 -12.19 -3.72 4.18
N SER A 125 -11.79 -2.57 3.66
CA SER A 125 -12.40 -1.27 3.96
C SER A 125 -13.02 -0.68 2.69
N LEU A 126 -14.30 -0.35 2.77
CA LEU A 126 -15.06 0.33 1.73
C LEU A 126 -15.50 1.69 2.24
N GLN A 127 -15.10 2.77 1.55
CA GLN A 127 -15.75 4.07 1.71
C GLN A 127 -16.91 4.17 0.73
N LEU A 128 -18.05 4.64 1.20
CA LEU A 128 -19.28 4.66 0.43
C LEU A 128 -19.68 6.09 0.04
N SER A 129 -20.23 6.23 -1.16
CA SER A 129 -20.88 7.45 -1.67
C SER A 129 -22.38 7.49 -1.34
N ASP A 130 -22.95 6.34 -0.97
CA ASP A 130 -24.35 6.15 -0.58
C ASP A 130 -24.43 5.17 0.60
N GLU A 131 -25.49 5.22 1.40
CA GLU A 131 -25.66 4.46 2.65
C GLU A 131 -26.10 3.00 2.43
N LYS A 132 -25.62 2.38 1.34
CA LYS A 132 -25.89 0.99 0.96
C LYS A 132 -24.98 -0.01 1.69
N TYR A 133 -25.05 -0.02 3.02
CA TYR A 133 -24.16 -0.81 3.88
C TYR A 133 -24.28 -2.32 3.65
N ASP A 134 -25.49 -2.82 3.49
CA ASP A 134 -25.74 -4.25 3.34
C ASP A 134 -25.28 -4.73 1.96
N GLU A 135 -25.54 -3.95 0.90
CA GLU A 135 -25.03 -4.21 -0.44
C GLU A 135 -23.50 -4.18 -0.46
N ALA A 136 -22.86 -3.17 0.16
CA ALA A 136 -21.41 -3.09 0.27
C ALA A 136 -20.80 -4.30 1.00
N THR A 137 -21.43 -4.75 2.09
CA THR A 137 -21.02 -5.96 2.83
C THR A 137 -21.11 -7.20 1.94
N LEU A 138 -22.22 -7.36 1.21
CA LEU A 138 -22.43 -8.47 0.29
C LEU A 138 -21.44 -8.45 -0.89
N SER A 139 -21.07 -7.28 -1.39
CA SER A 139 -20.06 -7.11 -2.44
C SER A 139 -18.71 -7.67 -2.02
N ILE A 140 -18.27 -7.43 -0.78
CA ILE A 140 -17.05 -8.05 -0.24
C ILE A 140 -17.22 -9.56 -0.03
N PHE A 141 -18.37 -10.02 0.45
CA PHE A 141 -18.60 -11.47 0.64
C PHE A 141 -18.55 -12.25 -0.69
N ASN A 142 -19.10 -11.67 -1.76
CA ASN A 142 -19.04 -12.25 -3.10
C ASN A 142 -17.62 -12.14 -3.69
N PHE A 143 -16.92 -11.02 -3.47
CA PHE A 143 -15.52 -10.86 -3.85
C PHE A 143 -14.62 -11.94 -3.22
N LEU A 144 -14.77 -12.16 -1.91
CA LEU A 144 -14.00 -13.17 -1.17
C LEU A 144 -14.34 -14.57 -1.66
N ALA A 145 -15.62 -14.90 -1.79
CA ALA A 145 -16.05 -16.18 -2.33
C ALA A 145 -15.53 -16.43 -3.76
N ALA A 146 -15.51 -15.40 -4.62
CA ALA A 146 -14.99 -15.51 -5.98
C ALA A 146 -13.50 -15.81 -5.97
N ALA A 147 -12.74 -15.11 -5.13
CA ALA A 147 -11.31 -15.32 -4.97
C ALA A 147 -10.99 -16.70 -4.34
N GLU A 148 -11.82 -17.21 -3.42
CA GLU A 148 -11.65 -18.57 -2.88
C GLU A 148 -11.96 -19.65 -3.92
N GLN A 149 -13.03 -19.50 -4.70
CA GLN A 149 -13.45 -20.49 -5.69
C GLN A 149 -12.52 -20.56 -6.90
N GLN A 150 -11.94 -19.43 -7.30
CA GLN A 150 -11.20 -19.31 -8.56
C GLN A 150 -9.70 -19.10 -8.37
N GLY A 151 -9.28 -18.67 -7.17
CA GLY A 151 -7.90 -18.30 -6.87
C GLY A 151 -7.42 -17.06 -7.64
N PHE A 152 -6.15 -16.74 -7.42
CA PHE A 152 -5.36 -15.88 -8.30
C PHE A 152 -4.92 -16.63 -9.55
N THR A 153 -4.65 -15.89 -10.63
CA THR A 153 -4.14 -16.43 -11.89
C THR A 153 -2.61 -16.38 -11.92
N GLN A 154 -2.00 -17.23 -12.75
CA GLN A 154 -0.55 -17.21 -12.95
C GLN A 154 -0.06 -15.87 -13.51
N ALA A 155 -0.85 -15.24 -14.40
CA ALA A 155 -0.50 -13.94 -14.98
C ALA A 155 -0.45 -12.83 -13.91
N GLU A 156 -1.41 -12.81 -12.98
CA GLU A 156 -1.41 -11.87 -11.84
C GLU A 156 -0.16 -12.05 -10.98
N LEU A 157 0.20 -13.31 -10.68
CA LEU A 157 1.40 -13.61 -9.91
C LEU A 157 2.68 -13.19 -10.66
N ASP A 158 2.81 -13.55 -11.93
CA ASP A 158 4.00 -13.27 -12.73
C ASP A 158 4.27 -11.76 -12.85
N GLU A 159 3.22 -10.95 -13.04
CA GLU A 159 3.34 -9.49 -13.09
C GLU A 159 3.87 -8.92 -11.77
N GLU A 160 3.35 -9.40 -10.64
CA GLU A 160 3.80 -8.95 -9.33
C GLU A 160 5.21 -9.43 -8.98
N LEU A 161 5.56 -10.67 -9.30
CA LEU A 161 6.91 -11.21 -9.13
C LEU A 161 7.92 -10.45 -9.98
N GLU A 162 7.58 -10.09 -11.22
CA GLU A 162 8.44 -9.28 -12.07
C GLU A 162 8.65 -7.88 -11.46
N ARG A 163 7.57 -7.25 -10.98
CA ARG A 163 7.62 -5.94 -10.31
C ARG A 163 8.53 -5.98 -9.07
N LEU A 164 8.33 -6.95 -8.18
CA LEU A 164 9.13 -7.12 -6.97
C LEU A 164 10.59 -7.47 -7.29
N THR A 165 10.84 -8.25 -8.33
CA THR A 165 12.20 -8.56 -8.80
C THR A 165 12.91 -7.28 -9.25
N ARG A 166 12.25 -6.43 -10.06
CA ARG A 166 12.80 -5.12 -10.47
C ARG A 166 13.09 -4.22 -9.27
N LEU A 167 12.19 -4.19 -8.29
CA LEU A 167 12.41 -3.42 -7.06
C LEU A 167 13.60 -3.96 -6.27
N ASN A 168 13.74 -5.27 -6.14
CA ASN A 168 14.82 -5.90 -5.41
C ASN A 168 16.18 -5.63 -6.07
N GLU A 169 16.29 -5.70 -7.40
CA GLU A 169 17.52 -5.36 -8.13
C GLU A 169 17.91 -3.89 -7.91
N LYS A 170 16.95 -2.97 -7.82
CA LYS A 170 17.21 -1.56 -7.47
C LYS A 170 17.72 -1.37 -6.03
N GLN A 171 17.47 -2.29 -5.12
CA GLN A 171 17.94 -2.21 -3.74
C GLN A 171 19.41 -2.64 -3.57
N LYS A 172 19.97 -3.37 -4.54
CA LYS A 172 21.31 -3.97 -4.44
C LYS A 172 22.41 -2.93 -4.14
N ASP A 173 22.38 -1.82 -4.87
CA ASP A 173 23.41 -0.77 -4.79
C ASP A 173 22.92 0.47 -4.04
N LYS A 174 21.82 0.35 -3.28
CA LYS A 174 21.23 1.48 -2.55
C LYS A 174 22.12 1.85 -1.36
N THR A 175 22.56 3.10 -1.28
CA THR A 175 23.26 3.64 -0.12
C THR A 175 22.39 3.57 1.13
N ILE A 176 22.94 3.04 2.22
CA ILE A 176 22.29 3.01 3.54
C ILE A 176 22.69 4.26 4.31
N TYR A 177 21.71 5.01 4.79
CA TYR A 177 21.97 6.15 5.66
C TYR A 177 21.94 5.71 7.13
N SER A 178 22.78 6.32 7.97
CA SER A 178 22.86 5.99 9.39
C SER A 178 21.53 6.20 10.13
N ILE A 179 20.69 7.13 9.66
CA ILE A 179 19.36 7.36 10.21
C ILE A 179 18.42 6.17 9.96
N ASP A 180 18.48 5.58 8.77
CA ASP A 180 17.68 4.40 8.43
C ASP A 180 18.13 3.19 9.26
N LEU A 181 19.45 3.00 9.38
CA LEU A 181 20.02 1.93 10.21
C LEU A 181 19.64 2.10 11.69
N ALA A 182 19.67 3.32 12.21
CA ALA A 182 19.25 3.60 13.58
C ALA A 182 17.77 3.28 13.79
N ALA A 183 16.89 3.64 12.83
CA ALA A 183 15.46 3.36 12.89
C ALA A 183 15.18 1.84 12.89
N ASP A 184 15.83 1.09 12.00
CA ASP A 184 15.74 -0.37 11.96
C ASP A 184 16.21 -0.98 13.29
N MET A 185 17.38 -0.53 13.80
CA MET A 185 17.93 -1.00 15.07
C MET A 185 17.05 -0.69 16.27
N MET A 186 16.43 0.49 16.32
CA MET A 186 15.49 0.87 17.39
C MET A 186 14.27 -0.04 17.38
N THR A 187 13.72 -0.31 16.18
CA THR A 187 12.58 -1.21 16.01
C THR A 187 12.93 -2.60 16.51
N ALA A 188 14.03 -3.18 16.01
CA ALA A 188 14.51 -4.49 16.44
C ALA A 188 14.81 -4.57 17.94
N ALA A 189 15.35 -3.50 18.54
CA ALA A 189 15.61 -3.46 19.97
C ALA A 189 14.33 -3.39 20.83
N ALA A 190 13.22 -2.89 20.27
CA ALA A 190 11.93 -2.78 20.94
C ALA A 190 11.03 -4.02 20.71
N SER A 191 11.15 -4.65 19.54
CA SER A 191 10.35 -5.82 19.12
C SER A 191 11.09 -7.14 19.26
N HIS A 192 12.39 -7.13 19.59
CA HIS A 192 13.27 -8.30 19.56
C HIS A 192 13.44 -8.94 18.17
N GLN A 193 13.10 -8.21 17.11
CA GLN A 193 13.24 -8.68 15.74
C GLN A 193 14.70 -8.84 15.30
N LEU A 194 14.96 -9.83 14.45
CA LEU A 194 16.26 -9.99 13.81
C LEU A 194 16.45 -8.95 12.70
N LEU A 195 17.61 -8.30 12.70
CA LEU A 195 18.02 -7.40 11.63
C LEU A 195 18.79 -8.17 10.56
N ALA A 196 18.15 -8.41 9.43
CA ALA A 196 18.83 -8.90 8.23
C ALA A 196 19.63 -7.76 7.57
N GLY A 197 20.87 -8.03 7.19
CA GLY A 197 21.68 -7.08 6.42
C GLY A 197 21.08 -6.84 5.03
N GLN A 198 21.39 -5.71 4.40
CA GLN A 198 20.86 -5.37 3.07
C GLN A 198 21.18 -6.44 2.02
N ASN A 199 22.41 -6.97 2.02
CA ASN A 199 22.81 -8.03 1.10
C ASN A 199 22.03 -9.33 1.36
N ASP A 200 21.79 -9.67 2.63
CA ASP A 200 21.00 -10.86 2.99
C ASP A 200 19.55 -10.68 2.53
N LYS A 201 18.92 -9.52 2.80
CA LYS A 201 17.57 -9.18 2.30
C LYS A 201 17.51 -9.29 0.78
N PHE A 202 18.49 -8.75 0.06
CA PHE A 202 18.58 -8.84 -1.40
C PHE A 202 18.63 -10.29 -1.89
N LEU A 203 19.49 -11.12 -1.31
CA LEU A 203 19.65 -12.52 -1.68
C LEU A 203 18.42 -13.36 -1.33
N LEU A 204 17.84 -13.16 -0.14
CA LEU A 204 16.62 -13.83 0.30
C LEU A 204 15.44 -13.48 -0.61
N ASN A 205 15.21 -12.20 -0.88
CA ASN A 205 14.19 -11.76 -1.83
C ASN A 205 14.41 -12.38 -3.21
N ARG A 206 15.64 -12.32 -3.73
CA ARG A 206 15.96 -12.88 -5.06
C ARG A 206 15.73 -14.39 -5.10
N TYR A 207 15.99 -15.10 -4.02
CA TYR A 207 15.71 -16.53 -3.90
C TYR A 207 14.20 -16.78 -3.85
N TYR A 208 13.48 -16.17 -2.91
CA TYR A 208 12.06 -16.46 -2.70
C TYR A 208 11.18 -15.99 -3.86
N LEU A 209 11.44 -14.82 -4.45
CA LEU A 209 10.68 -14.35 -5.62
C LEU A 209 10.76 -15.31 -6.82
N LYS A 210 11.78 -16.17 -6.89
CA LYS A 210 11.88 -17.23 -7.92
C LYS A 210 11.18 -18.53 -7.55
N ASN A 211 10.87 -18.74 -6.27
CA ASN A 211 10.37 -19.99 -5.73
C ASN A 211 8.96 -19.90 -5.14
N ILE A 212 8.42 -18.69 -4.97
CA ILE A 212 7.02 -18.48 -4.60
C ILE A 212 6.14 -18.94 -5.76
N THR A 213 5.16 -19.76 -5.43
CA THR A 213 4.23 -20.37 -6.38
C THR A 213 2.83 -19.79 -6.23
N LEU A 214 1.99 -20.01 -7.24
CA LEU A 214 0.58 -19.64 -7.17
C LEU A 214 -0.16 -20.35 -6.03
N ALA A 215 0.23 -21.59 -5.71
CA ALA A 215 -0.32 -22.34 -4.60
C ALA A 215 -0.02 -21.69 -3.24
N ASP A 216 1.19 -21.11 -3.06
CA ASP A 216 1.54 -20.40 -1.84
C ASP A 216 0.61 -19.21 -1.61
N VAL A 217 0.37 -18.41 -2.64
CA VAL A 217 -0.48 -17.20 -2.57
C VAL A 217 -1.94 -17.56 -2.33
N ASN A 218 -2.47 -18.55 -3.06
CA ASN A 218 -3.85 -19.01 -2.86
C ASN A 218 -4.05 -19.64 -1.47
N SER A 219 -3.05 -20.35 -0.95
CA SER A 219 -3.07 -20.92 0.41
C SER A 219 -3.06 -19.84 1.49
N ALA A 220 -2.24 -18.79 1.32
CA ALA A 220 -2.23 -17.64 2.22
C ALA A 220 -3.58 -16.93 2.24
N PHE A 221 -4.20 -16.75 1.06
CA PHE A 221 -5.53 -16.15 0.95
C PHE A 221 -6.58 -16.98 1.68
N HIS A 222 -6.63 -18.29 1.43
CA HIS A 222 -7.54 -19.20 2.11
C HIS A 222 -7.33 -19.21 3.64
N THR A 223 -6.07 -19.18 4.08
CA THR A 223 -5.76 -19.13 5.52
C THR A 223 -6.27 -17.85 6.17
N MET A 224 -6.14 -16.72 5.48
CA MET A 224 -6.60 -15.41 5.97
C MET A 224 -8.13 -15.34 6.08
N THR A 225 -8.87 -15.89 5.12
CA THR A 225 -10.35 -15.86 5.10
C THR A 225 -11.01 -16.95 5.95
N ALA A 226 -10.31 -18.07 6.17
CA ALA A 226 -10.81 -19.19 6.98
C ALA A 226 -10.93 -18.88 8.48
N VAL A 227 -10.33 -17.79 8.97
CA VAL A 227 -10.42 -17.43 10.39
C VAL A 227 -11.86 -17.10 10.78
N LYS A 228 -12.28 -17.54 11.96
CA LYS A 228 -13.67 -17.42 12.42
C LYS A 228 -13.94 -16.19 13.27
N SER A 229 -12.90 -15.56 13.82
CA SER A 229 -13.03 -14.29 14.52
C SER A 229 -13.17 -13.18 13.50
N ARG A 230 -14.41 -12.73 13.30
CA ARG A 230 -14.78 -11.81 12.25
C ARG A 230 -15.56 -10.63 12.82
N LEU A 231 -15.46 -9.48 12.17
CA LEU A 231 -16.19 -8.27 12.53
C LEU A 231 -16.65 -7.57 11.26
N VAL A 232 -17.93 -7.18 11.20
CA VAL A 232 -18.40 -6.11 10.31
C VAL A 232 -18.53 -4.86 11.16
N MET A 233 -17.81 -3.81 10.80
CA MET A 233 -17.90 -2.50 11.43
C MET A 233 -18.48 -1.51 10.43
N ILE A 234 -19.50 -0.79 10.86
CA ILE A 234 -20.15 0.25 10.07
C ILE A 234 -19.87 1.59 10.73
N THR A 235 -19.30 2.50 9.96
CA THR A 235 -19.08 3.89 10.37
C THR A 235 -20.10 4.78 9.66
N HIS A 236 -20.86 5.55 10.44
CA HIS A 236 -21.93 6.40 9.92
C HIS A 236 -21.81 7.84 10.44
N PRO A 237 -22.01 8.85 9.57
CA PRO A 237 -21.92 10.26 9.95
C PRO A 237 -22.98 10.70 10.97
N GLU A 238 -24.18 10.11 10.96
CA GLU A 238 -25.25 10.53 11.89
C GLU A 238 -25.32 9.66 13.15
N LYS A 239 -25.99 10.18 14.19
CA LYS A 239 -26.18 9.47 15.46
C LYS A 239 -27.21 8.35 15.39
N ILE A 240 -28.06 8.39 14.37
CA ILE A 240 -29.12 7.40 14.19
C ILE A 240 -28.49 6.18 13.55
N GLN A 241 -28.58 5.04 14.23
CA GLN A 241 -28.07 3.80 13.68
C GLN A 241 -28.91 3.39 12.46
N PRO A 242 -28.31 3.19 11.27
CA PRO A 242 -29.01 2.69 10.11
C PRO A 242 -29.45 1.24 10.36
N GLN A 243 -30.52 0.83 9.69
CA GLN A 243 -30.93 -0.57 9.70
C GLN A 243 -29.93 -1.37 8.87
N VAL A 244 -29.26 -2.32 9.51
CA VAL A 244 -28.17 -3.13 8.94
C VAL A 244 -28.33 -4.59 9.35
N MET A 245 -27.68 -5.50 8.63
CA MET A 245 -27.70 -6.93 8.95
C MET A 245 -27.27 -7.25 10.39
N ASP A 246 -28.02 -8.13 11.06
CA ASP A 246 -27.58 -8.73 12.32
C ASP A 246 -26.53 -9.84 12.09
N THR A 247 -25.87 -10.29 13.16
CA THR A 247 -24.80 -11.29 13.07
C THR A 247 -25.26 -12.64 12.52
N ALA A 248 -26.53 -13.00 12.73
CA ALA A 248 -27.12 -14.21 12.16
C ALA A 248 -27.31 -14.11 10.65
N THR A 249 -27.74 -12.94 10.16
CA THR A 249 -27.89 -12.65 8.73
C THR A 249 -26.52 -12.56 8.06
N LEU A 250 -25.53 -11.97 8.72
CA LEU A 250 -24.14 -11.96 8.24
C LEU A 250 -23.59 -13.38 8.06
N GLU A 251 -23.72 -14.25 9.06
CA GLU A 251 -23.27 -15.65 8.96
C GLU A 251 -23.99 -16.40 7.83
N LYS A 252 -25.32 -16.23 7.70
CA LYS A 252 -26.09 -16.82 6.62
C LYS A 252 -25.59 -16.36 5.25
N ASN A 253 -25.41 -15.05 5.06
CA ASN A 253 -24.99 -14.49 3.79
C ASN A 253 -23.55 -14.86 3.44
N TRP A 254 -22.67 -14.95 4.44
CA TRP A 254 -21.32 -15.49 4.27
C TRP A 254 -21.35 -16.94 3.76
N ILE A 255 -22.14 -17.81 4.38
CA ILE A 255 -22.28 -19.21 3.96
C ILE A 255 -22.85 -19.29 2.54
N GLU A 256 -23.92 -18.53 2.25
CA GLU A 256 -24.56 -18.54 0.94
C GLU A 256 -23.63 -18.02 -0.18
N SER A 257 -22.86 -16.95 0.06
CA SER A 257 -21.92 -16.43 -0.96
C SER A 257 -20.86 -17.45 -1.33
N HIS A 258 -20.33 -18.20 -0.34
CA HIS A 258 -19.32 -19.22 -0.56
C HIS A 258 -19.89 -20.50 -1.20
N ARG A 259 -21.18 -20.78 -0.98
CA ARG A 259 -21.87 -21.93 -1.56
C ARG A 259 -22.26 -21.71 -3.03
N LEU A 260 -22.64 -20.49 -3.40
CA LEU A 260 -23.12 -20.16 -4.74
C LEU A 260 -21.96 -19.97 -5.73
N PRO A 261 -22.11 -20.40 -7.01
CA PRO A 261 -21.11 -20.12 -8.04
C PRO A 261 -20.96 -18.61 -8.24
N GLN A 262 -19.72 -18.12 -8.12
CA GLN A 262 -19.42 -16.69 -8.29
C GLN A 262 -19.10 -16.33 -9.74
N LYS A 263 -19.26 -15.05 -10.08
CA LYS A 263 -18.92 -14.50 -11.41
C LYS A 263 -17.46 -14.81 -11.72
N LYS A 264 -17.19 -15.30 -12.93
CA LYS A 264 -15.83 -15.63 -13.36
C LYS A 264 -14.95 -14.38 -13.40
N TRP A 265 -13.77 -14.45 -12.79
CA TRP A 265 -12.73 -13.44 -12.87
C TRP A 265 -12.10 -13.45 -14.27
N ASP A 266 -12.17 -12.30 -14.97
CA ASP A 266 -11.55 -12.10 -16.27
C ASP A 266 -10.86 -10.72 -16.33
N PRO A 267 -9.53 -10.66 -16.07
CA PRO A 267 -8.79 -9.40 -16.08
C PRO A 267 -8.53 -8.87 -17.51
N ALA A 268 -8.85 -9.63 -18.56
CA ALA A 268 -8.53 -9.25 -19.95
C ALA A 268 -9.42 -8.13 -20.50
N ALA A 269 -10.51 -7.77 -19.82
CA ALA A 269 -11.48 -6.81 -20.33
C ALA A 269 -10.93 -5.38 -20.49
N GLU A 270 -9.84 -4.99 -19.81
CA GLU A 270 -9.47 -3.55 -19.70
C GLU A 270 -7.96 -3.23 -19.70
N GLN A 271 -7.10 -4.07 -20.24
CA GLN A 271 -5.67 -3.71 -20.33
C GLN A 271 -5.36 -2.92 -21.60
N ILE A 272 -5.34 -1.59 -21.50
CA ILE A 272 -4.58 -0.79 -22.46
C ILE A 272 -3.10 -0.86 -22.05
N THR A 273 -2.29 -1.55 -22.87
CA THR A 273 -0.91 -1.90 -22.54
C THR A 273 0.15 -0.99 -23.15
N GLU A 274 -0.27 0.00 -23.93
CA GLU A 274 0.63 0.90 -24.65
C GLU A 274 0.36 2.35 -24.26
N LEU A 275 1.42 3.18 -24.28
CA LEU A 275 1.25 4.61 -24.13
C LEU A 275 0.32 5.14 -25.23
N PRO A 276 -0.44 6.22 -24.96
CA PRO A 276 -1.10 6.95 -26.03
C PRO A 276 -0.10 7.28 -27.13
N ASP A 277 -0.49 7.05 -28.38
CA ASP A 277 0.29 7.53 -29.52
C ASP A 277 0.24 9.07 -29.50
N ILE A 278 1.31 9.68 -29.00
CA ILE A 278 1.44 11.13 -28.96
C ILE A 278 2.16 11.56 -30.23
N ASN A 279 1.39 11.73 -31.31
CA ASN A 279 1.92 12.27 -32.56
C ASN A 279 2.17 13.78 -32.40
N VAL A 280 3.40 14.14 -32.02
CA VAL A 280 3.84 15.54 -31.90
C VAL A 280 4.67 15.95 -33.11
N THR A 281 4.37 17.12 -33.67
CA THR A 281 5.26 17.75 -34.65
C THR A 281 6.51 18.28 -33.94
N ALA A 282 7.70 17.86 -34.41
CA ALA A 282 8.96 18.33 -33.83
C ALA A 282 9.09 19.85 -33.95
N GLY A 283 9.30 20.51 -32.81
CA GLY A 283 9.62 21.94 -32.74
C GLY A 283 11.11 22.23 -32.89
N SER A 284 11.49 23.49 -32.68
CA SER A 284 12.89 23.93 -32.62
C SER A 284 13.27 24.42 -31.22
N VAL A 285 14.55 24.31 -30.90
CA VAL A 285 15.12 24.67 -29.59
C VAL A 285 16.26 25.66 -29.82
N LYS A 286 16.25 26.78 -29.08
CA LYS A 286 17.29 27.81 -29.14
C LYS A 286 17.87 28.03 -27.75
N LEU A 287 19.19 27.86 -27.58
CA LEU A 287 19.87 28.19 -26.33
C LEU A 287 19.79 29.71 -26.08
N ILE A 288 19.31 30.10 -24.89
CA ILE A 288 19.19 31.50 -24.46
C ILE A 288 20.36 31.88 -23.54
N ARG A 289 20.66 31.01 -22.57
CA ARG A 289 21.61 31.32 -21.49
C ARG A 289 22.24 30.05 -20.93
N THR A 290 23.50 30.17 -20.50
CA THR A 290 24.20 29.16 -19.69
C THR A 290 24.62 29.79 -18.36
N VAL A 291 24.42 29.08 -17.25
CA VAL A 291 24.92 29.43 -15.92
C VAL A 291 25.83 28.29 -15.45
N GLU A 292 27.12 28.44 -15.75
CA GLU A 292 28.14 27.39 -15.52
C GLU A 292 28.25 26.98 -14.05
N GLU A 293 28.16 27.93 -13.11
CA GLU A 293 28.27 27.67 -11.66
C GLU A 293 27.30 26.58 -11.15
N TYR A 294 26.12 26.48 -11.78
CA TYR A 294 25.07 25.53 -11.38
C TYR A 294 24.78 24.45 -12.42
N ASN A 295 25.59 24.36 -13.49
CA ASN A 295 25.33 23.47 -14.64
C ASN A 295 23.95 23.66 -15.27
N ILE A 296 23.46 24.91 -15.35
CA ILE A 296 22.13 25.23 -15.89
C ILE A 296 22.25 25.73 -17.33
N ARG A 297 21.38 25.22 -18.20
CA ARG A 297 21.17 25.68 -19.58
C ARG A 297 19.70 26.04 -19.78
N GLU A 298 19.44 27.26 -20.23
CA GLU A 298 18.10 27.75 -20.54
C GLU A 298 17.88 27.77 -22.05
N TYR A 299 16.77 27.20 -22.50
CA TYR A 299 16.39 27.12 -23.90
C TYR A 299 15.00 27.74 -24.15
N GLN A 300 14.86 28.42 -25.28
CA GLN A 300 13.58 28.84 -25.84
C GLN A 300 13.07 27.73 -26.76
N LEU A 301 11.85 27.27 -26.54
CA LEU A 301 11.17 26.33 -27.42
C LEU A 301 10.31 27.10 -28.43
N SER A 302 10.12 26.53 -29.63
CA SER A 302 9.33 27.14 -30.72
C SER A 302 7.85 27.37 -30.38
N ASN A 303 7.32 26.66 -29.38
CA ASN A 303 5.96 26.85 -28.86
C ASN A 303 5.86 27.98 -27.80
N GLY A 304 6.92 28.76 -27.59
CA GLY A 304 6.97 29.85 -26.62
C GLY A 304 7.36 29.43 -25.20
N SER A 305 7.41 28.14 -24.89
CA SER A 305 7.83 27.65 -23.57
C SER A 305 9.35 27.82 -23.35
N ARG A 306 9.76 27.96 -22.08
CA ARG A 306 11.18 27.99 -21.68
C ARG A 306 11.55 26.68 -20.98
N LEU A 307 12.58 26.00 -21.48
CA LEU A 307 13.15 24.81 -20.84
C LEU A 307 14.38 25.21 -20.02
N ILE A 308 14.34 24.92 -18.73
CA ILE A 308 15.49 25.08 -17.82
C ILE A 308 16.02 23.69 -17.52
N TYR A 309 17.19 23.38 -18.07
CA TYR A 309 17.83 22.09 -17.90
C TYR A 309 19.02 22.22 -16.94
N GLN A 310 19.05 21.39 -15.90
CA GLN A 310 20.18 21.27 -15.00
C GLN A 310 20.68 19.83 -15.02
N TYR A 311 21.94 19.63 -15.35
CA TYR A 311 22.56 18.31 -15.24
C TYR A 311 23.02 18.07 -13.80
N ASN A 312 22.68 16.91 -13.25
CA ASN A 312 23.13 16.44 -11.95
C ASN A 312 23.24 14.89 -11.98
N ASN A 313 24.31 14.33 -11.39
CA ASN A 313 24.54 12.89 -11.28
C ASN A 313 24.29 12.31 -9.88
N ASP A 314 23.73 13.09 -8.94
CA ASP A 314 23.35 12.65 -7.59
C ASP A 314 22.37 11.45 -7.61
N ASN A 315 21.59 11.30 -8.68
CA ASN A 315 20.63 10.22 -8.88
C ASN A 315 20.75 9.62 -10.29
N PRO A 316 21.72 8.72 -10.55
CA PRO A 316 21.92 8.11 -11.86
C PRO A 316 20.65 7.42 -12.38
N GLY A 317 20.34 7.62 -13.67
CA GLY A 317 19.16 7.01 -14.32
C GLY A 317 17.82 7.64 -13.99
N LYS A 318 17.77 8.77 -13.27
CA LYS A 318 16.53 9.51 -12.99
C LYS A 318 16.51 10.86 -13.72
N VAL A 319 15.33 11.21 -14.25
CA VAL A 319 15.04 12.53 -14.79
C VAL A 319 13.92 13.15 -13.96
N PHE A 320 14.17 14.34 -13.42
CA PHE A 320 13.14 15.11 -12.73
C PHE A 320 12.57 16.14 -13.70
N PHE A 321 11.26 16.09 -13.91
CA PHE A 321 10.55 16.99 -14.80
C PHE A 321 9.51 17.77 -14.02
N LYS A 322 9.48 19.10 -14.22
CA LYS A 322 8.48 19.99 -13.64
C LYS A 322 8.03 20.97 -14.71
N ALA A 323 6.76 20.92 -15.07
CA ALA A 323 6.13 21.94 -15.91
C ALA A 323 5.55 23.04 -15.03
N LEU A 324 5.80 24.29 -15.39
CA LEU A 324 5.26 25.46 -14.71
C LEU A 324 4.59 26.35 -15.75
N THR A 325 3.36 26.78 -15.46
CA THR A 325 2.63 27.76 -16.26
C THR A 325 2.32 28.98 -15.40
N PRO A 326 2.35 30.21 -15.94
CA PRO A 326 1.72 31.34 -15.28
C PRO A 326 0.21 31.08 -15.13
N GLY A 327 -0.37 31.46 -13.99
CA GLY A 327 -1.78 31.29 -13.68
C GLY A 327 -2.02 30.61 -12.33
N GLY A 328 -3.20 30.03 -12.16
CA GLY A 328 -3.61 29.26 -10.99
C GLY A 328 -5.07 29.51 -10.65
N LEU A 329 -5.52 29.06 -9.47
CA LEU A 329 -6.93 29.24 -9.07
C LEU A 329 -7.38 30.71 -9.00
N ARG A 330 -6.44 31.66 -8.94
CA ARG A 330 -6.73 33.11 -8.91
C ARG A 330 -6.64 33.79 -10.27
N SER A 331 -6.41 33.04 -11.35
CA SER A 331 -6.38 33.59 -12.71
C SER A 331 -7.74 33.50 -13.41
N VAL A 332 -8.78 33.02 -12.73
CA VAL A 332 -10.16 32.94 -13.22
C VAL A 332 -11.07 33.81 -12.35
N PRO A 333 -12.23 34.25 -12.87
CA PRO A 333 -13.27 34.90 -12.07
C PRO A 333 -13.73 34.03 -10.90
N ASP A 334 -14.28 34.65 -9.85
CA ASP A 334 -14.73 33.94 -8.64
C ASP A 334 -15.77 32.84 -8.96
N ASP A 335 -16.65 33.07 -9.93
CA ASP A 335 -17.67 32.11 -10.36
C ASP A 335 -17.06 30.81 -10.94
N ASP A 336 -15.87 30.89 -11.53
CA ASP A 336 -15.16 29.75 -12.13
C ASP A 336 -14.20 29.06 -11.14
N TYR A 337 -13.97 29.63 -9.96
CA TYR A 337 -12.97 29.15 -8.99
C TYR A 337 -13.19 27.67 -8.62
N HIS A 338 -14.43 27.31 -8.26
CA HIS A 338 -14.75 25.94 -7.85
C HIS A 338 -14.69 24.97 -9.02
N ALA A 339 -15.13 25.39 -10.21
CA ALA A 339 -15.06 24.58 -11.41
C ALA A 339 -13.60 24.29 -11.80
N LEU A 340 -12.73 25.31 -11.81
CA LEU A 340 -11.31 25.12 -12.09
C LEU A 340 -10.64 24.25 -11.01
N ARG A 341 -10.99 24.42 -9.73
CA ARG A 341 -10.44 23.59 -8.64
C ARG A 341 -10.77 22.12 -8.84
N ILE A 342 -12.02 21.80 -9.17
CA ILE A 342 -12.45 20.42 -9.45
C ILE A 342 -11.78 19.90 -10.72
N ALA A 343 -11.71 20.70 -11.79
CA ALA A 343 -11.08 20.30 -13.05
C ALA A 343 -9.59 19.95 -12.89
N VAL A 344 -8.85 20.71 -12.07
CA VAL A 344 -7.44 20.39 -11.75
C VAL A 344 -7.33 19.02 -11.07
N SER A 345 -8.13 18.77 -10.03
CA SER A 345 -8.14 17.45 -9.35
C SER A 345 -8.54 16.32 -10.29
N LEU A 346 -9.60 16.50 -11.07
CA LEU A 346 -10.07 15.48 -12.02
C LEU A 346 -9.03 15.17 -13.10
N THR A 347 -8.23 16.15 -13.53
CA THR A 347 -7.20 15.89 -14.54
C THR A 347 -6.14 14.92 -14.03
N ASP A 348 -5.79 15.01 -12.74
CA ASP A 348 -4.83 14.10 -12.09
C ASP A 348 -5.45 12.71 -11.79
N GLU A 349 -6.78 12.62 -11.67
CA GLU A 349 -7.50 11.41 -11.24
C GLU A 349 -8.10 10.58 -12.40
N THR A 350 -8.25 11.14 -13.61
CA THR A 350 -9.01 10.50 -14.71
C THR A 350 -8.16 9.86 -15.80
N GLY A 351 -6.92 10.32 -16.00
CA GLY A 351 -6.00 9.80 -17.03
C GLY A 351 -5.81 10.75 -18.21
N PHE A 352 -5.70 10.22 -19.43
CA PHE A 352 -5.38 11.02 -20.63
C PHE A 352 -6.12 10.54 -21.88
N GLY A 353 -6.96 11.40 -22.47
CA GLY A 353 -7.72 11.08 -23.68
C GLY A 353 -8.66 9.87 -23.46
N ARG A 354 -8.47 8.81 -24.25
CA ARG A 354 -9.21 7.54 -24.07
C ARG A 354 -8.61 6.59 -23.03
N TYR A 355 -7.49 6.96 -22.41
CA TYR A 355 -6.72 6.09 -21.51
C TYR A 355 -7.10 6.42 -20.08
N PRO A 356 -7.76 5.50 -19.34
CA PRO A 356 -8.03 5.70 -17.93
C PRO A 356 -6.72 5.70 -17.12
N LEU A 357 -6.73 6.35 -15.95
CA LEU A 357 -5.57 6.46 -15.07
C LEU A 357 -4.94 5.09 -14.74
N SER A 358 -5.76 4.08 -14.47
CA SER A 358 -5.32 2.70 -14.17
C SER A 358 -4.48 2.09 -15.30
N ALA A 359 -4.89 2.30 -16.55
CA ALA A 359 -4.14 1.85 -17.72
C ALA A 359 -2.79 2.58 -17.84
N LEU A 360 -2.76 3.90 -17.66
CA LEU A 360 -1.50 4.67 -17.71
C LEU A 360 -0.53 4.21 -16.63
N GLN A 361 -1.01 3.97 -15.41
CA GLN A 361 -0.19 3.43 -14.31
C GLN A 361 0.37 2.04 -14.65
N ALA A 362 -0.44 1.15 -15.25
CA ALA A 362 0.04 -0.16 -15.70
C ALA A 362 1.16 -0.03 -16.73
N VAL A 363 1.02 0.88 -17.69
CA VAL A 363 2.05 1.16 -18.70
C VAL A 363 3.33 1.72 -18.07
N PHE A 364 3.24 2.71 -17.17
CA PHE A 364 4.41 3.28 -16.51
C PHE A 364 5.15 2.28 -15.61
N ASN A 365 4.45 1.30 -15.04
CA ASN A 365 5.06 0.23 -14.25
C ASN A 365 5.79 -0.82 -15.10
N LYS A 366 5.37 -1.01 -16.36
CA LYS A 366 5.99 -1.91 -17.34
C LYS A 366 7.13 -1.25 -18.11
N ALA A 367 7.09 0.07 -18.32
CA ALA A 367 8.10 0.81 -19.06
C ALA A 367 9.49 0.67 -18.41
N ARG A 368 10.42 0.07 -19.17
CA ARG A 368 11.84 0.02 -18.84
C ARG A 368 12.44 1.40 -19.14
N TRP A 369 12.79 2.15 -18.11
CA TRP A 369 13.56 3.39 -18.22
C TRP A 369 15.00 3.14 -17.78
#